data_AF-A0AAE6KW94-F1
#
_entry.id   AF-A0AAE6KW94-F1
#
_cell.length_a   1.000
_cell.length_b   1.000
_cell.length_c   1.000
_cell.angle_alpha   90.00
_cell.angle_beta   90.00
_cell.angle_gamma   90.00
#
_symmetry.space_group_name_H-M   'P 1'
#
loop_
_entity.id
_entity.type
_entity.pdbx_description
1 polymer ?
#
loop_
_entity_poly.entity_id
_entity_poly.type
_entity_poly.pdbx_seq_one_letter_code
_entity_poly.pdbx_strand_id
1 'polypeptide(L)' 'MISILREAEAPGASVVEVARKHGVVEQTLYRWRQKFGGMEAVEATRLRELEKENARLKKLLAERDLEIEVMKEISTRKW' A
#
# COMPACT_ATOMS: atom_id res chain seq x y z
N MET A 1 9.41 14.31 6.31
CA MET A 1 10.45 14.09 5.28
C MET A 1 9.84 13.76 3.92
N ILE A 2 9.10 12.66 3.78
CA ILE A 2 8.33 12.34 2.56
C ILE A 2 7.33 13.47 2.21
N SER A 3 6.68 14.06 3.22
CA SER A 3 5.84 15.24 3.05
C SER A 3 6.55 16.44 2.41
N ILE A 4 7.82 16.66 2.76
CA ILE A 4 8.65 17.76 2.23
C ILE A 4 9.04 17.46 0.78
N LEU A 5 9.36 16.19 0.49
CA LEU A 5 9.65 15.73 -0.87
C LEU A 5 8.43 15.88 -1.78
N ARG A 6 7.22 15.55 -1.30
CA ARG A 6 5.95 15.78 -2.02
C ARG A 6 5.72 17.25 -2.34
N GLU A 7 5.93 18.13 -1.35
CA GLU A 7 5.83 19.58 -1.55
C GLU A 7 6.82 20.06 -2.62
N ALA A 8 8.03 19.50 -2.65
CA ALA A 8 9.05 19.80 -3.67
C ALA A 8 8.80 19.15 -5.05
N GLU A 9 7.89 18.18 -5.15
CA GLU A 9 7.52 17.48 -6.39
C GLU A 9 6.18 17.94 -6.97
N ALA A 10 5.44 18.78 -6.23
CA ALA A 10 4.19 19.36 -6.69
C ALA A 10 4.42 20.25 -7.93
N PRO A 11 3.49 20.23 -8.92
CA PRO A 11 3.60 21.09 -10.10
C PRO A 11 3.74 22.56 -9.72
N GLY A 12 4.77 23.22 -10.26
CA GLY A 12 5.04 24.65 -10.01
C GLY A 12 5.74 24.95 -8.68
N ALA A 13 6.09 23.94 -7.87
CA ALA A 13 6.84 24.16 -6.62
C ALA A 13 8.31 24.51 -6.89
N SER A 14 8.84 25.48 -6.13
CA SER A 14 10.26 25.81 -6.11
C SER A 14 11.00 24.97 -5.06
N VAL A 15 11.90 24.09 -5.52
CA VAL A 15 12.73 23.25 -4.63
C VAL A 15 13.53 24.10 -3.64
N VAL A 16 14.00 25.27 -4.08
CA VAL A 16 14.76 26.24 -3.25
C VAL A 16 13.90 26.78 -2.11
N GLU A 17 12.65 27.14 -2.39
CA GLU A 17 11.73 27.69 -1.38
C GLU A 17 11.31 26.62 -0.38
N VAL A 18 11.03 25.41 -0.86
CA VAL A 18 10.70 24.27 0.00
C VAL A 18 11.89 23.92 0.90
N ALA A 19 13.11 23.91 0.36
CA ALA A 19 14.32 23.68 1.13
C ALA A 19 14.48 24.73 2.25
N ARG A 20 14.34 26.02 1.91
CA ARG A 20 14.40 27.13 2.87
C ARG A 20 13.30 27.05 3.93
N LYS A 21 12.05 26.81 3.52
CA LYS A 21 10.88 26.72 4.40
C LYS A 21 11.06 25.65 5.48
N HIS A 22 11.67 24.53 5.12
CA HIS A 22 11.86 23.38 6.01
C HIS A 22 13.26 23.31 6.64
N GLY A 23 14.11 24.33 6.44
CA GLY A 23 15.45 24.39 7.03
C GLY A 23 16.39 23.29 6.54
N VAL A 24 16.22 22.81 5.31
CA VAL A 24 17.07 21.78 4.68
C VAL A 24 17.82 22.36 3.49
N VAL A 25 18.96 21.77 3.15
CA VAL A 25 19.67 22.11 1.91
C VAL A 25 19.05 21.37 0.73
N GLU A 26 19.06 22.00 -0.46
CA GLU A 26 18.47 21.41 -1.68
C GLU A 26 19.06 20.04 -2.01
N GLN A 27 20.37 19.85 -1.78
CA GLN A 27 21.05 18.56 -1.98
C GLN A 27 20.37 17.42 -1.20
N THR A 28 19.83 17.71 -0.02
CA THR A 28 19.10 16.74 0.80
C THR A 28 17.79 16.33 0.13
N LEU A 29 17.06 17.28 -0.47
CA LEU A 29 15.84 16.97 -1.25
C LEU A 29 16.15 16.11 -2.47
N TYR A 30 17.25 16.37 -3.18
CA TYR A 30 17.68 15.52 -4.30
C TYR A 30 18.03 14.09 -3.85
N ARG A 31 18.76 13.92 -2.74
CA ARG A 31 19.06 12.59 -2.18
C ARG A 31 17.79 11.85 -1.78
N TRP A 32 16.84 12.56 -1.18
CA TRP A 32 15.55 12.03 -0.80
C TRP A 32 14.72 11.62 -2.01
N ARG A 33 14.70 12.41 -3.08
CA ARG A 33 14.09 12.05 -4.37
C ARG A 33 14.70 10.77 -4.94
N GLN A 34 16.02 10.63 -4.93
CA GLN A 34 16.67 9.42 -5.45
C GLN A 34 16.32 8.16 -4.62
N LYS A 35 16.19 8.31 -3.30
CA LYS A 35 15.94 7.20 -2.39
C LYS A 35 14.45 6.83 -2.25
N PHE A 36 13.56 7.82 -2.36
CA PHE A 36 12.15 7.71 -2.02
C PHE A 36 11.20 8.22 -3.11
N GLY A 37 11.72 8.82 -4.18
CA GLY A 37 10.94 9.21 -5.35
C GLY A 37 10.37 7.96 -6.02
N GLY A 38 9.04 7.91 -6.15
CA GLY A 38 8.32 6.73 -6.62
C GLY A 38 7.89 5.75 -5.53
N MET A 39 8.22 5.99 -4.26
CA MET A 39 7.73 5.18 -3.13
C MET A 39 6.19 5.13 -3.09
N GLU A 40 5.50 6.22 -3.44
CA GLU A 40 4.02 6.22 -3.52
C GLU A 40 3.46 5.28 -4.59
N ALA A 41 4.09 5.22 -5.77
CA ALA A 41 3.66 4.32 -6.83
C ALA A 41 3.88 2.85 -6.42
N VAL A 42 4.99 2.58 -5.72
CA VAL A 42 5.29 1.25 -5.18
C VAL A 42 4.32 0.87 -4.06
N GLU A 43 4.04 1.78 -3.13
CA GLU A 43 3.07 1.57 -2.04
C GLU A 43 1.65 1.36 -2.56
N ALA A 44 1.21 2.16 -3.54
CA ALA A 44 -0.10 2.00 -4.17
C ALA A 44 -0.22 0.68 -4.95
N THR A 45 0.87 0.23 -5.61
CA THR A 45 0.91 -1.07 -6.28
C THR A 45 0.83 -2.20 -5.26
N ARG A 46 1.64 -2.14 -4.20
CA ARG A 46 1.63 -3.12 -3.11
C ARG A 46 0.27 -3.18 -2.40
N LEU A 47 -0.39 -2.04 -2.20
CA LEU A 47 -1.74 -1.99 -1.60
C LEU A 47 -2.74 -2.76 -2.47
N ARG A 48 -2.77 -2.50 -3.79
CA ARG A 48 -3.67 -3.21 -4.72
C ARG A 48 -3.42 -4.71 -4.75
N GLU A 49 -2.16 -5.13 -4.70
CA GLU A 49 -1.79 -6.55 -4.64
C GLU A 49 -2.29 -7.19 -3.35
N LEU A 50 -2.11 -6.53 -2.21
CA LEU A 50 -2.61 -7.00 -0.92
C LEU A 50 -4.14 -7.06 -0.88
N GLU A 51 -4.84 -6.08 -1.45
CA GLU A 51 -6.31 -6.09 -1.55
C GLU A 51 -6.79 -7.27 -2.41
N LYS A 52 -6.13 -7.52 -3.55
CA LYS A 52 -6.45 -8.65 -4.43
C LYS A 52 -6.23 -9.99 -3.74
N GLU A 53 -5.10 -10.15 -3.04
CA GLU A 53 -4.82 -11.38 -2.31
C GLU A 53 -5.79 -11.57 -1.15
N ASN A 54 -6.15 -10.50 -0.42
CA ASN A 54 -7.15 -10.55 0.64
C ASN A 54 -8.52 -11.02 0.10
N ALA A 55 -8.94 -10.50 -1.05
CA ALA A 55 -10.19 -10.92 -1.70
C ALA A 55 -10.15 -12.41 -2.09
N ARG A 56 -9.02 -12.88 -2.63
CA ARG A 56 -8.81 -14.29 -2.96
C ARG A 56 -8.87 -15.18 -1.71
N LEU A 57 -8.18 -14.79 -0.65
CA LEU A 57 -8.13 -15.54 0.60
C LEU A 57 -9.52 -15.62 1.25
N LYS A 58 -10.28 -14.52 1.26
CA LYS A 58 -11.67 -14.52 1.76
C LYS A 58 -12.58 -15.48 0.99
N LYS A 59 -12.45 -15.52 -0.34
CA LYS A 59 -13.20 -16.45 -1.18
C LYS A 59 -12.86 -17.91 -0.84
N LEU A 60 -11.57 -18.24 -0.77
CA LEU A 60 -11.11 -19.58 -0.40
C LEU A 60 -11.59 -19.99 0.99
N LEU A 61 -11.58 -19.07 1.96
CA LEU A 61 -12.09 -19.33 3.30
C LEU A 61 -13.58 -19.66 3.28
N ALA A 62 -14.40 -18.86 2.59
CA ALA A 62 -15.83 -19.10 2.48
C ALA A 62 -16.16 -20.44 1.80
N GLU A 63 -15.43 -20.80 0.74
CA GLU A 63 -15.57 -22.11 0.08
C GLU A 63 -15.25 -23.27 1.04
N ARG A 64 -14.20 -23.14 1.86
CA ARG A 64 -13.83 -24.14 2.86
C ARG A 64 -14.82 -24.25 4.01
N ASP A 65 -15.33 -23.13 4.49
CA ASP A 65 -16.35 -23.14 5.54
C ASP A 65 -17.63 -23.83 5.07
N LEU A 66 -18.03 -23.61 3.80
CA LEU A 66 -19.17 -24.30 3.19
C LEU A 66 -18.92 -25.82 3.06
N GLU A 67 -17.73 -26.24 2.60
CA GLU A 67 -17.36 -27.67 2.55
C GLU A 67 -17.46 -28.33 3.93
N ILE A 68 -16.98 -27.64 4.97
CA ILE A 68 -17.03 -28.12 6.35
C ILE A 68 -18.48 -28.24 6.83
N GLU A 69 -19.33 -27.25 6.54
CA GLU A 69 -20.74 -27.27 6.92
C GLU A 69 -21.48 -28.44 6.27
N VAL A 70 -21.29 -28.64 4.96
CA VAL A 70 -21.87 -29.77 4.22
C VAL A 70 -21.40 -31.11 4.79
N MET A 71 -20.10 -31.26 5.08
CA MET A 71 -19.57 -32.48 5.68
C MET A 71 -20.20 -32.75 7.05
N LYS A 72 -20.36 -31.72 7.89
CA LYS A 72 -21.04 -31.84 9.19
C LYS A 72 -22.50 -32.27 9.04
N GLU A 73 -23.24 -31.67 8.11
CA GLU A 73 -24.65 -32.03 7.86
C GLU A 73 -24.79 -33.50 7.45
N ILE A 74 -23.94 -33.98 6.53
CA ILE A 74 -23.92 -35.39 6.11
C ILE A 74 -23.61 -36.31 7.28
N SER A 75 -22.62 -35.96 8.11
CA SER A 75 -22.28 -36.73 9.31
C SER A 75 -23.42 -36.79 10.33
N THR A 76 -24.20 -35.72 10.49
CA THR A 76 -25.37 -35.71 11.38
C THR A 76 -26.57 -36.50 10.86
N ARG A 77 -26.72 -36.65 9.54
CA ARG A 77 -27.81 -37.45 8.92
C ARG A 77 -27.55 -38.96 8.88
N LYS A 78 -26.32 -39.41 9.17
CA LYS A 78 -25.93 -40.83 9.11
C LYS A 78 -26.33 -41.67 10.34
N TRP A 79 -27.24 -41.17 11.18
CA TRP A 79 -27.79 -41.87 12.34
C TRP A 79 -29.31 -41.74 12.37
#